data_AF-A0A936T6V7-F1
#
_entry.id   AF-A0A936T6V7-F1
#
_cell.length_a   1.000
_cell.length_b   1.000
_cell.length_c   1.000
_cell.angle_alpha   90.00
_cell.angle_beta   90.00
_cell.angle_gamma   90.00
#
_symmetry.space_group_name_H-M   'P 1'
#
loop_
_entity.id
_entity.type
_entity.pdbx_description
1 polymer ?
#
loop_
_entity_poly.entity_id
_entity_poly.type
_entity_poly.pdbx_seq_one_letter_code
_entity_poly.pdbx_strand_id
1 'polypeptide(L)'
;MGDRVRITDPEKLSLLYERFREVCLVEKEVWKEIFMPRDISQGPVRTNIQDRYEVEIDEPQIEAALDDNIVLGSIALGAAIQEYREHILFYRNM
;
A
#
# COMPACT_ATOMS: atom_id res chain seq x y z
N MET A 1 -5.37 7.38 -20.54
CA MET A 1 -5.36 6.12 -19.78
C MET A 1 -4.01 6.09 -19.09
N GLY A 2 -3.98 6.32 -17.77
CA GLY A 2 -2.72 6.41 -17.03
C GLY A 2 -2.01 5.06 -17.07
N ASP A 3 -0.76 5.04 -17.48
CA ASP A 3 0.11 3.87 -17.43
C ASP A 3 0.40 3.56 -15.96
N ARG A 4 -0.45 2.72 -15.34
CA ARG A 4 -0.20 2.19 -13.99
C ARG A 4 0.67 0.94 -14.10
N VAL A 5 1.82 0.92 -13.42
CA VAL A 5 2.74 -0.21 -13.42
C VAL A 5 2.51 -1.07 -12.21
N ARG A 6 2.17 -2.34 -12.42
CA ARG A 6 2.09 -3.31 -11.33
C ARG A 6 3.48 -3.50 -10.71
N ILE A 7 3.54 -3.36 -9.39
CA ILE A 7 4.75 -3.63 -8.62
C ILE A 7 4.78 -5.11 -8.27
N THR A 8 5.78 -5.82 -8.79
CA THR A 8 6.03 -7.23 -8.50
C THR A 8 7.38 -7.45 -7.80
N ASP A 9 8.12 -6.37 -7.56
CA ASP A 9 9.42 -6.41 -6.92
C ASP A 9 9.27 -6.73 -5.42
N PRO A 10 9.89 -7.79 -4.90
CA PRO A 10 9.66 -8.25 -3.53
C PRO A 10 10.17 -7.26 -2.48
N GLU A 11 11.25 -6.52 -2.75
CA GLU A 11 11.77 -5.51 -1.82
C GLU A 11 10.79 -4.34 -1.72
N LYS A 12 10.30 -3.84 -2.87
CA LYS A 12 9.27 -2.79 -2.89
C LYS A 12 7.96 -3.25 -2.29
N LEU A 13 7.52 -4.47 -2.58
CA LEU A 13 6.28 -5.02 -2.03
C LEU A 13 6.33 -5.05 -0.50
N SER A 14 7.45 -5.46 0.10
CA SER A 14 7.60 -5.44 1.56
C SER A 14 7.36 -4.04 2.14
N LEU A 15 8.00 -3.02 1.56
CA LEU A 15 7.82 -1.62 1.97
C LEU A 15 6.38 -1.13 1.78
N LEU A 16 5.75 -1.52 0.67
CA LEU A 16 4.37 -1.16 0.37
C LEU A 16 3.39 -1.82 1.36
N TYR A 17 3.60 -3.08 1.75
CA TYR A 17 2.79 -3.74 2.77
C TYR A 17 2.93 -3.08 4.14
N GLU A 18 4.14 -2.70 4.52
CA GLU A 18 4.38 -1.96 5.76
C GLU A 18 3.65 -0.61 5.74
N ARG A 19 3.78 0.13 4.64
CA ARG A 19 3.11 1.42 4.46
C ARG A 19 1.59 1.28 4.38
N PHE A 20 1.09 0.29 3.67
CA PHE A 20 -0.33 -0.02 3.56
C PHE A 20 -0.93 -0.22 4.95
N ARG A 21 -0.28 -1.05 5.77
CA ARG A 21 -0.68 -1.30 7.15
C ARG A 21 -0.75 -0.02 7.98
N GLU A 22 0.24 0.86 7.88
CA GLU A 22 0.22 2.14 8.58
C GLU A 22 -0.93 3.05 8.10
N VAL A 23 -1.11 3.18 6.78
CA VAL A 23 -2.16 4.03 6.20
C VAL A 23 -3.56 3.52 6.58
N CYS A 24 -3.79 2.21 6.51
CA CYS A 24 -5.03 1.58 6.96
C CYS A 24 -5.40 1.91 8.41
N LEU A 25 -4.41 2.02 9.30
CA LEU A 25 -4.62 2.33 10.72
C LEU A 25 -4.78 3.83 10.98
N VAL A 26 -4.19 4.68 10.15
CA VAL A 26 -4.27 6.14 10.28
C VAL A 26 -5.57 6.65 9.66
N GLU A 27 -5.88 6.23 8.44
CA GLU A 27 -6.99 6.79 7.67
C GLU A 27 -7.55 5.77 6.67
N LYS A 28 -8.64 5.10 7.09
CA LYS A 28 -9.34 4.07 6.31
C LYS A 28 -9.85 4.58 4.96
N GLU A 29 -10.14 5.87 4.80
CA GLU A 29 -10.68 6.39 3.54
C GLU A 29 -9.63 6.45 2.42
N VAL A 30 -8.33 6.47 2.76
CA VAL A 30 -7.24 6.66 1.79
C VAL A 30 -6.34 5.44 1.62
N TRP A 31 -6.59 4.33 2.31
CA TRP A 31 -5.79 3.10 2.18
C TRP A 31 -5.65 2.53 0.75
N LYS A 32 -6.59 2.85 -0.15
CA LYS A 32 -6.50 2.50 -1.58
C LYS A 32 -5.38 3.26 -2.31
N GLU A 33 -4.78 4.25 -1.66
CA GLU A 33 -3.74 5.10 -2.19
C GLU A 33 -2.63 5.33 -1.16
N ILE A 34 -1.47 4.73 -1.42
CA ILE A 34 -0.31 4.84 -0.55
C ILE A 34 0.67 5.83 -1.13
N PHE A 35 1.11 6.77 -0.30
CA PHE A 35 2.17 7.71 -0.63
C PHE A 35 3.46 7.25 0.04
N MET A 36 4.46 6.92 -0.77
CA MET A 36 5.77 6.57 -0.22
C MET A 36 6.48 7.83 0.29
N PRO A 37 7.04 7.80 1.51
CA PRO A 37 7.85 8.91 2.01
C PRO A 37 9.08 9.10 1.11
N ARG A 38 9.52 10.35 0.98
CA ARG A 38 10.63 10.73 0.10
C ARG A 38 11.89 9.95 0.47
N ASP A 39 12.51 9.32 -0.52
CA ASP A 39 13.86 8.78 -0.35
C ASP A 39 14.85 9.96 -0.33
N ILE A 40 15.31 10.33 0.86
CA ILE A 40 16.22 11.47 1.07
C ILE A 40 17.64 11.15 0.52
N SER A 41 17.90 9.92 0.07
CA SER A 41 19.22 9.46 -0.37
C SER A 41 19.67 9.99 -1.73
N GLN A 42 18.80 10.65 -2.51
CA GLN A 42 19.08 11.07 -3.89
C GLN A 42 19.33 12.59 -4.03
N GLY A 43 20.25 13.16 -3.27
CA GLY A 43 20.91 14.45 -3.59
C GLY A 43 19.99 15.66 -3.89
N PRO A 44 20.53 16.79 -4.39
CA PRO A 44 19.74 18.00 -4.65
C PRO A 44 18.97 17.89 -5.98
N VAL A 45 18.09 16.90 -6.13
CA VAL A 45 17.23 16.78 -7.31
C VAL A 45 15.87 17.41 -7.01
N ARG A 46 15.59 18.55 -7.65
CA ARG A 46 14.36 19.33 -7.56
C ARG A 46 13.19 18.67 -8.32
N THR A 47 12.88 17.41 -8.05
CA THR A 47 11.66 16.75 -8.54
C THR A 47 10.74 16.54 -7.36
N ASN A 48 9.76 17.42 -7.21
CA ASN A 48 8.78 17.46 -6.12
C ASN A 48 7.72 16.34 -6.24
N ILE A 49 8.13 15.14 -6.67
CA ILE A 49 7.25 14.03 -7.03
C ILE A 49 7.21 13.07 -5.83
N GLN A 50 6.05 12.99 -5.18
CA GLN A 50 5.77 11.90 -4.25
C GLN A 50 5.30 10.70 -5.06
N ASP A 51 5.88 9.54 -4.81
CA ASP A 51 5.44 8.32 -5.46
C ASP A 51 4.10 7.86 -4.87
N ARG A 52 3.06 7.92 -5.70
CA ARG A 52 1.72 7.44 -5.41
C ARG A 52 1.54 6.03 -5.93
N TYR A 53 1.12 5.15 -5.04
CA TYR A 53 0.80 3.77 -5.33
C TYR A 53 -0.68 3.54 -5.08
N GLU A 54 -1.36 2.94 -6.04
CA GLU A 54 -2.73 2.47 -5.92
C GLU A 54 -2.72 1.03 -5.41
N VAL A 55 -3.64 0.73 -4.49
CA VAL A 55 -3.89 -0.61 -3.97
C VAL A 55 -5.18 -1.12 -4.58
N GLU A 56 -5.10 -2.26 -5.23
CA GLU A 56 -6.25 -2.98 -5.78
C GLU A 56 -6.36 -4.31 -5.04
N ILE A 57 -7.55 -4.61 -4.55
CA ILE A 57 -7.85 -5.88 -3.88
C ILE A 57 -8.77 -6.66 -4.82
N ASP A 58 -8.35 -7.85 -5.22
CA ASP A 58 -9.11 -8.68 -6.18
C ASP A 58 -10.49 -9.08 -5.65
N GLU A 59 -10.60 -9.32 -4.35
CA GLU A 59 -11.85 -9.80 -3.73
C GLU A 59 -12.43 -8.81 -2.70
N PRO A 60 -13.72 -8.44 -2.82
CA PRO A 60 -14.34 -7.53 -1.86
C PRO A 60 -14.45 -8.10 -0.44
N GLN A 61 -14.42 -9.43 -0.29
CA GLN A 61 -14.40 -10.09 1.01
C GLN A 61 -13.11 -9.83 1.79
N ILE A 62 -11.99 -9.67 1.07
CA ILE A 62 -10.68 -9.36 1.65
C ILE A 62 -10.67 -7.90 2.09
N GLU A 63 -11.28 -7.02 1.30
CA GLU A 63 -11.47 -5.62 1.69
C GLU A 63 -12.22 -5.53 3.03
N ALA A 64 -13.33 -6.27 3.17
CA ALA A 64 -14.09 -6.33 4.42
C ALA A 64 -13.31 -6.99 5.57
N ALA A 65 -12.51 -8.04 5.29
CA ALA A 65 -11.67 -8.68 6.30
C ALA A 65 -10.60 -7.74 6.82
N LEU A 66 -9.90 -7.02 5.94
CA LEU A 66 -8.92 -6.01 6.33
C LEU A 66 -9.57 -4.91 7.17
N ASP A 67 -10.78 -4.50 6.80
CA ASP A 67 -11.54 -3.50 7.55
C ASP A 67 -11.84 -3.89 9.00
N ASP A 68 -12.31 -5.13 9.21
CA ASP A 68 -12.55 -5.65 10.56
C ASP A 68 -11.23 -5.71 11.36
N ASN A 69 -10.15 -6.11 10.69
CA ASN A 69 -8.82 -6.18 11.29
C ASN A 69 -8.19 -4.81 11.60
N ILE A 70 -8.56 -3.75 10.88
CA ILE A 70 -8.13 -2.37 11.20
C ILE A 70 -8.59 -2.00 12.61
N VAL A 71 -9.83 -2.34 12.98
CA VAL A 71 -10.39 -2.06 14.31
C VAL A 71 -9.66 -2.86 15.40
N LEU A 72 -9.20 -4.06 15.08
CA LEU A 72 -8.42 -4.93 15.97
C LEU A 72 -6.97 -4.43 16.16
N GLY A 73 -6.51 -3.51 15.30
CA GLY A 73 -5.22 -2.86 15.39
C GLY A 73 -4.12 -3.53 14.56
N SER A 74 -2.90 -3.02 14.72
CA SER A 74 -1.83 -3.27 13.76
C SER A 74 -1.44 -4.75 13.64
N ILE A 75 -1.47 -5.52 14.73
CA ILE A 75 -1.03 -6.93 14.72
C ILE A 75 -1.99 -7.79 13.91
N ALA A 76 -3.29 -7.63 14.14
CA ALA A 76 -4.34 -8.35 13.42
C ALA A 76 -4.34 -7.98 11.94
N LEU A 77 -4.25 -6.69 11.63
CA LEU A 77 -4.13 -6.21 10.25
C LEU A 77 -2.88 -6.75 9.54
N GLY A 78 -1.73 -6.79 10.22
CA GLY A 78 -0.51 -7.35 9.65
C GLY A 78 -0.65 -8.83 9.29
N ALA A 79 -1.33 -9.61 10.15
CA ALA A 79 -1.61 -11.02 9.87
C ALA A 79 -2.56 -11.18 8.67
N ALA A 80 -3.64 -10.39 8.61
CA ALA A 80 -4.58 -10.41 7.49
C ALA A 80 -3.91 -10.02 6.16
N ILE A 81 -3.12 -8.94 6.14
CA ILE A 81 -2.35 -8.53 4.95
C ILE A 81 -1.43 -9.66 4.49
N GLN A 82 -0.78 -10.35 5.42
CA GLN A 82 0.14 -11.45 5.08
C GLN A 82 -0.60 -12.69 4.56
N GLU A 83 -1.79 -12.98 5.09
CA GLU A 83 -2.68 -14.06 4.62
C GLU A 83 -3.20 -13.76 3.21
N TYR A 84 -3.59 -12.52 2.94
CA TYR A 84 -4.20 -12.10 1.67
C TYR A 84 -3.23 -11.45 0.68
N ARG A 85 -1.92 -11.50 0.93
CA ARG A 85 -0.88 -10.86 0.08
C ARG A 85 -0.97 -11.23 -1.41
N GLU A 86 -1.52 -12.39 -1.74
CA GLU A 86 -1.65 -12.83 -3.13
C GLU A 86 -2.79 -12.10 -3.87
N HIS A 87 -3.73 -11.52 -3.12
CA HIS A 87 -4.89 -10.78 -3.62
C HIS A 87 -4.74 -9.25 -3.46
N ILE A 88 -3.65 -8.78 -2.85
CA ILE A 88 -3.35 -7.35 -2.66
C ILE A 88 -2.33 -6.96 -3.73
N LEU A 89 -2.80 -6.19 -4.70
CA LEU A 89 -2.02 -5.74 -5.84
C LEU A 89 -1.67 -4.27 -5.68
N PHE A 90 -0.40 -3.93 -5.92
CA PHE A 90 0.06 -2.55 -5.91
C PHE A 90 0.41 -2.09 -7.31
N TYR A 91 -0.02 -0.89 -7.64
CA TYR A 91 0.26 -0.24 -8.91
C TYR A 91 0.87 1.13 -8.66
N ARG A 92 1.95 1.47 -9.37
CA ARG A 92 2.51 2.83 -9.36
C ARG A 92 1.92 3.62 -10.51
N ASN A 93 1.42 4.82 -10.22
CA ASN A 93 0.98 5.74 -11.26
C ASN A 93 2.21 6.44 -11.87
N MET A 94 2.36 6.42 -13.20
CA MET A 94 3.46 7.10 -13.92
C MET A 94 3.16 8.57 -14.21
#